data_AF-A0A9X3LK77-F1
#
_entry.id   AF-A0A9X3LK77-F1
#
_cell.length_a   1.000
_cell.length_b   1.000
_cell.length_c   1.000
_cell.angle_alpha   90.00
_cell.angle_beta   90.00
_cell.angle_gamma   90.00
#
_symmetry.space_group_name_H-M   'P 1'
#
loop_
_entity.id
_entity.type
_entity.pdbx_description
1 polymer ?
#
loop_
_entity_poly.entity_id
_entity_poly.type
_entity_poly.pdbx_seq_one_letter_code
_entity_poly.pdbx_strand_id
1 'polypeptide(L)'
;MVGSAWLLVILNSLDGIATYIGITLLLISEANPLLMKLDALTILMIKLFLSTVFAIFILKYPFQQFGKSVKYLLSFANACYLCIFAFHLFWIGMSIMS
;
A
#
# COMPACT_ATOMS: atom_id res chain seq x y z
N MET A 1 14.94 3.78 10.85
CA MET A 1 14.75 2.91 9.67
C MET A 1 13.64 1.91 9.89
N VAL A 2 13.71 1.10 10.96
CA VAL A 2 12.68 0.09 11.28
C VAL A 2 11.26 0.67 11.31
N GLY A 3 11.02 1.81 11.99
CA GLY A 3 9.69 2.44 12.00
C GLY A 3 9.17 2.89 10.63
N SER A 4 10.05 3.33 9.74
CA SER A 4 9.68 3.70 8.36
C SER A 4 9.38 2.46 7.51
N ALA A 5 9.97 1.30 7.82
CA ALA A 5 9.65 0.05 7.14
C ALA A 5 8.27 -0.46 7.57
N TRP A 6 7.96 -0.38 8.87
CA TRP A 6 6.64 -0.69 9.39
C TRP A 6 5.54 0.24 8.86
N LEU A 7 5.85 1.53 8.70
CA LEU A 7 4.92 2.47 8.08
C LEU A 7 4.54 2.02 6.67
N LEU A 8 5.49 1.54 5.88
CA LEU A 8 5.22 1.04 4.53
C LEU A 8 4.33 -0.20 4.53
N VAL A 9 4.53 -1.13 5.47
CA VAL A 9 3.64 -2.29 5.67
C VAL A 9 2.21 -1.84 5.95
N ILE A 10 2.03 -0.88 6.85
CA ILE A 10 0.72 -0.38 7.23
C ILE A 10 0.07 0.34 6.04
N LEU A 11 0.80 1.25 5.38
CA LEU A 11 0.29 2.01 4.24
C LEU A 11 -0.11 1.08 3.09
N ASN A 12 0.70 0.08 2.74
CA ASN A 12 0.36 -0.88 1.68
C ASN A 12 -0.87 -1.73 2.02
N SER A 13 -1.05 -2.05 3.31
CA SER A 13 -2.23 -2.80 3.77
C SER A 13 -3.50 -1.94 3.73
N LEU A 14 -3.42 -0.69 4.20
CA LEU A 14 -4.53 0.27 4.15
C LEU A 14 -4.90 0.63 2.71
N ASP A 15 -3.91 0.80 1.85
CA ASP A 15 -4.09 1.01 0.42
C ASP A 15 -4.88 -0.15 -0.21
N GLY A 16 -4.52 -1.40 0.08
CA GLY A 16 -5.30 -2.55 -0.41
C GLY A 16 -6.73 -2.60 0.08
N ILE A 17 -6.99 -2.22 1.33
CA ILE A 17 -8.35 -2.11 1.87
C ILE A 17 -9.12 -1.00 1.15
N ALA A 18 -8.51 0.16 0.94
CA ALA A 18 -9.13 1.28 0.22
C ALA A 18 -9.43 0.90 -1.24
N THR A 19 -8.50 0.21 -1.92
CA THR A 19 -8.71 -0.33 -3.26
C THR A 19 -9.89 -1.31 -3.29
N TYR A 20 -9.94 -2.26 -2.35
CA TYR A 20 -11.03 -3.23 -2.24
C TYR A 20 -12.39 -2.55 -2.09
N ILE A 21 -12.50 -1.62 -1.13
CA ILE A 21 -13.73 -0.86 -0.87
C ILE A 21 -14.13 -0.08 -2.12
N GLY A 22 -13.18 0.66 -2.70
CA GLY A 22 -13.45 1.52 -3.83
C GLY A 22 -13.88 0.73 -5.09
N ILE A 23 -13.26 -0.41 -5.38
CA ILE A 23 -13.66 -1.26 -6.52
C ILE A 23 -15.01 -1.93 -6.23
N THR A 24 -15.22 -2.45 -5.01
CA THR A 24 -16.48 -3.13 -4.63
C THR A 24 -17.68 -2.18 -4.71
N LEU A 25 -17.47 -0.91 -4.35
CA LEU A 25 -18.48 0.14 -4.46
C LEU A 25 -18.53 0.80 -5.85
N LEU A 26 -17.73 0.32 -6.82
CA LEU A 26 -17.62 0.87 -8.18
C LEU A 26 -17.23 2.36 -8.24
N LEU A 27 -16.54 2.86 -7.20
CA LEU A 27 -16.11 4.25 -7.07
C LEU A 27 -14.78 4.54 -7.78
N ILE A 28 -13.94 3.51 -7.93
CA ILE A 28 -12.61 3.62 -8.55
C ILE A 28 -12.35 2.41 -9.46
N SER A 29 -11.44 2.58 -10.42
CA SER A 29 -10.88 1.49 -11.24
C SER A 29 -9.40 1.34 -10.94
N GLU A 30 -8.92 0.09 -10.90
CA GLU A 30 -7.50 -0.19 -10.74
C GLU A 30 -6.74 0.24 -12.00
N ALA A 31 -5.74 1.12 -11.84
CA ALA A 31 -4.95 1.63 -12.96
C ALA A 31 -3.76 0.72 -13.31
N ASN A 32 -3.38 -0.20 -12.42
CA ASN A 32 -2.28 -1.12 -12.66
C ASN A 32 -2.69 -2.20 -13.68
N PRO A 33 -2.09 -2.25 -14.88
CA PRO A 33 -2.51 -3.17 -15.94
C PRO A 33 -2.35 -4.66 -15.56
N LEU A 34 -1.49 -4.97 -14.59
CA LEU A 34 -1.32 -6.33 -14.07
C LEU A 34 -2.46 -6.73 -13.13
N LEU A 35 -3.00 -5.77 -12.37
CA LEU A 35 -4.04 -6.01 -11.36
C LEU A 35 -5.44 -5.75 -11.88
N MET A 36 -5.60 -4.92 -12.93
CA MET A 36 -6.89 -4.49 -13.48
C MET A 36 -7.78 -5.65 -13.96
N LYS A 37 -7.21 -6.82 -14.28
CA LYS A 37 -7.96 -8.01 -14.71
C LYS A 37 -8.39 -8.92 -13.56
N LEU A 38 -7.95 -8.62 -12.33
CA LEU A 38 -8.23 -9.42 -11.15
C LEU A 38 -9.45 -8.88 -10.42
N ASP A 39 -10.13 -9.75 -9.69
CA ASP A 39 -11.23 -9.33 -8.81
C ASP A 39 -10.69 -8.57 -7.58
N ALA A 40 -11.55 -7.74 -6.98
CA ALA A 40 -11.19 -6.89 -5.86
C ALA A 40 -10.62 -7.67 -4.66
N LEU A 41 -11.15 -8.87 -4.38
CA LEU A 41 -10.69 -9.69 -3.27
C LEU A 41 -9.28 -10.23 -3.54
N THR A 42 -9.00 -10.70 -4.76
CA THR A 42 -7.66 -11.14 -5.16
C THR A 42 -6.64 -10.01 -5.04
N ILE A 43 -6.99 -8.78 -5.44
CA ILE A 43 -6.12 -7.60 -5.29
C ILE A 43 -5.80 -7.34 -3.81
N LEU A 44 -6.81 -7.39 -2.93
CA LEU A 44 -6.62 -7.24 -1.49
C LEU A 44 -5.68 -8.31 -0.93
N MET A 45 -5.92 -9.58 -1.29
CA MET A 45 -5.11 -10.70 -0.80
C MET A 45 -3.65 -10.60 -1.25
N ILE A 46 -3.40 -10.16 -2.48
CA ILE A 46 -2.04 -9.91 -2.98
C ILE A 46 -1.36 -8.81 -2.15
N LYS A 47 -2.03 -7.66 -1.96
CA LYS A 47 -1.46 -6.54 -1.19
C LYS A 47 -1.17 -6.93 0.26
N LEU A 48 -2.09 -7.64 0.92
CA LEU A 48 -1.89 -8.15 2.28
C LEU A 48 -0.76 -9.18 2.34
N PHE A 49 -0.68 -10.10 1.38
CA PHE A 49 0.42 -11.07 1.29
C PHE A 49 1.78 -10.38 1.16
N LEU A 50 1.91 -9.38 0.27
CA LEU A 50 3.14 -8.59 0.14
C LEU A 50 3.49 -7.87 1.45
N SER A 51 2.51 -7.27 2.12
CA SER A 51 2.71 -6.64 3.43
C SER A 51 3.21 -7.62 4.48
N THR A 52 2.64 -8.83 4.55
CA THR A 52 3.06 -9.88 5.48
C THR A 52 4.47 -10.37 5.17
N VAL A 53 4.79 -10.63 3.90
CA VAL A 53 6.15 -11.04 3.48
C VAL A 53 7.17 -9.96 3.86
N PHE A 54 6.85 -8.69 3.61
CA PHE A 54 7.73 -7.59 3.96
C PHE A 54 7.88 -7.42 5.48
N ALA A 55 6.80 -7.59 6.25
CA ALA A 55 6.84 -7.60 7.71
C ALA A 55 7.74 -8.72 8.27
N ILE A 56 7.61 -9.95 7.74
CA ILE A 56 8.50 -11.07 8.09
C ILE A 56 9.96 -10.72 7.78
N PHE A 57 10.22 -10.08 6.63
CA PHE A 57 11.55 -9.66 6.26
C PHE A 57 12.13 -8.63 7.24
N ILE A 58 11.33 -7.64 7.68
CA ILE A 58 11.74 -6.65 8.70
C ILE A 58 12.08 -7.32 10.03
N LEU A 59 11.28 -8.31 10.45
CA LEU A 59 11.51 -9.03 11.70
C LEU A 59 12.75 -9.93 11.65
N LYS A 60 12.99 -10.58 10.51
CA LYS A 60 14.11 -11.52 10.34
C LYS A 60 15.45 -10.81 10.09
N TYR A 61 15.42 -9.67 9.39
CA TYR A 61 16.63 -8.93 9.01
C TYR A 61 16.57 -7.52 9.62
N PRO A 62 17.24 -7.28 10.76
CA PRO A 62 17.22 -5.97 11.39
C PRO A 62 17.83 -4.94 10.44
N PHE A 63 17.02 -3.98 10.01
CA PHE A 63 17.37 -2.99 9.00
C PHE A 63 18.55 -2.06 9.37
N GLN A 64 19.13 -2.24 10.56
CA GLN A 64 20.29 -1.53 11.07
C GLN A 64 21.57 -1.78 10.26
N GLN A 65 21.60 -2.87 9.48
CA GLN A 65 22.74 -3.19 8.60
C GLN A 65 22.69 -2.51 7.23
N PHE A 66 21.56 -1.90 6.84
CA PHE A 66 21.44 -1.25 5.54
C PHE A 66 21.97 0.19 5.54
N GLY A 67 22.68 0.57 4.48
CA GLY A 67 23.28 1.89 4.32
C GLY A 67 22.26 3.02 4.10
N LYS A 68 22.78 4.26 4.02
CA LYS A 68 21.97 5.50 3.84
C LYS A 68 21.05 5.46 2.61
N SER A 69 21.46 4.80 1.52
CA SER A 69 20.65 4.69 0.30
C SER A 69 19.31 3.97 0.52
N VAL A 70 19.30 2.89 1.30
CA VAL A 70 18.07 2.15 1.64
C VAL A 70 17.14 3.03 2.48
N LYS A 71 17.70 3.84 3.39
CA LYS A 71 16.92 4.80 4.17
C LYS A 71 16.21 5.83 3.28
N TYR A 72 16.90 6.40 2.30
CA TYR A 72 16.29 7.37 1.38
C TYR A 72 15.24 6.72 0.48
N LEU A 73 15.52 5.53 -0.06
CA LEU A 73 14.56 4.79 -0.87
C LEU A 73 13.28 4.46 -0.08
N LEU A 74 13.43 4.01 1.17
CA LEU A 74 12.30 3.70 2.04
C LEU A 74 11.49 4.95 2.41
N SER A 75 12.17 6.07 2.62
CA SER A 75 11.50 7.35 2.88
C SER A 75 10.71 7.82 1.66
N PHE A 76 11.28 7.69 0.46
CA PHE A 76 10.62 8.02 -0.79
C PHE A 76 9.41 7.12 -1.04
N ALA A 77 9.56 5.81 -0.84
CA ALA A 77 8.46 4.86 -0.96
C ALA A 77 7.29 5.19 -0.02
N ASN A 78 7.57 5.53 1.24
CA ASN A 78 6.53 5.97 2.17
C ASN A 78 5.81 7.24 1.69
N ALA A 79 6.54 8.23 1.16
CA ALA A 79 5.94 9.44 0.64
C ALA A 79 4.99 9.13 -0.55
N CYS A 80 5.42 8.29 -1.48
CA CYS A 80 4.58 7.84 -2.60
C CYS A 80 3.32 7.11 -2.12
N TYR A 81 3.48 6.14 -1.21
CA TYR A 81 2.34 5.39 -0.66
C TYR A 81 1.37 6.28 0.12
N LEU A 82 1.87 7.25 0.87
CA LEU A 82 1.03 8.23 1.57
C LEU A 82 0.22 9.07 0.59
N CYS A 83 0.85 9.55 -0.50
CA CYS A 83 0.15 10.28 -1.55
C CYS A 83 -0.95 9.44 -2.22
N ILE A 84 -0.63 8.20 -2.60
CA ILE A 84 -1.59 7.27 -3.23
C ILE A 84 -2.77 7.01 -2.30
N PHE A 85 -2.50 6.70 -1.03
CA PHE A 85 -3.54 6.48 -0.04
C PHE A 85 -4.42 7.72 0.18
N ALA A 86 -3.83 8.92 0.22
CA ALA A 86 -4.58 10.16 0.31
C ALA A 86 -5.48 10.39 -0.91
N PHE A 87 -5.02 10.06 -2.12
CA PHE A 87 -5.86 10.10 -3.33
C PHE A 87 -7.03 9.12 -3.25
N HIS A 88 -6.82 7.90 -2.76
CA HIS A 88 -7.91 6.96 -2.53
C HIS A 88 -8.96 7.51 -1.57
N LEU A 89 -8.54 8.05 -0.42
CA LEU A 89 -9.46 8.67 0.54
C LEU A 89 -10.22 9.85 -0.07
N PHE A 90 -9.54 10.70 -0.83
CA PHE A 90 -10.16 11.84 -1.50
C PHE A 90 -11.22 11.41 -2.51
N TRP A 91 -10.92 10.43 -3.37
CA TRP A 91 -11.85 9.96 -4.41
C TRP A 91 -13.05 9.22 -3.82
N ILE A 92 -12.82 8.36 -2.84
CA ILE A 92 -13.89 7.66 -2.12
C ILE A 92 -14.79 8.68 -1.41
N GLY A 93 -14.20 9.65 -0.71
CA GLY A 93 -14.94 10.71 -0.02
C GLY A 93 -15.79 11.55 -0.99
N MET A 94 -15.20 12.01 -2.10
CA MET A 94 -15.92 12.74 -3.14
C MET A 94 -17.08 11.93 -3.73
N SER A 95 -16.88 10.64 -3.99
CA SER A 95 -17.90 9.78 -4.62
C SER A 95 -19.05 9.41 -3.68
N ILE A 96 -18.83 9.43 -2.37
CA ILE A 96 -19.89 9.21 -1.37
C ILE A 96 -20.75 10.46 -1.18
N MET A 97 -20.16 11.65 -1.37
CA MET A 97 -20.84 12.93 -1.20
C MET A 97 -21.63 13.39 -2.43
N SER A 98 -21.39 12.81 -3.61
CA SER A 98 -22.13 13.09 -4.86
C SER A 98 -23.36 12.21 -5.00
#